data_AF-A0A8J2TIH2-F1
#
_entry.id   AF-A0A8J2TIH2-F1
#
_cell.length_a   1.000
_cell.length_b   1.000
_cell.length_c   1.000
_cell.angle_alpha   90.00
_cell.angle_beta   90.00
_cell.angle_gamma   90.00
#
_symmetry.space_group_name_H-M   'P 1'
#
loop_
_entity.id
_entity.type
_entity.pdbx_description
1 polymer ?
#
loop_
_entity_poly.entity_id
_entity_poly.type
_entity_poly.pdbx_seq_one_letter_code
_entity_poly.pdbx_strand_id
1 'polypeptide(L)'
;MTLCVAWIRQKNNVEELVFATDSSLTGGEKWNQGIKLFELPRTDCLICFAGETGRAYPLILNLISSIKLSRRLQSSRTDVEEVLIDLSSMFTSLVSTIINEISGLDIHELRAGAKFLFGGWSWVESRFRIWQIYYSKDAEGFVFIECTDEPNKNRIYTFLSDPTDLADIASKNYKQLVYDNDKQDDKMDMEPLQVLIAMSRDKDIRTVDGAIQIAKIYKSGTSEFFGIHWPSREGKPHFQGRSFNPHTKPDVRYFDPDTLTLIEDKLPNIIEDITKFSQLEDFNFICSCYGVDGSLKENLPDNDRERLIYIFREAAYQYFIEEIKSKGSSAQ
;
A
#
# COMPACT_ATOMS: atom_id res chain seq x y z
N MET A 1 10.47 10.76 -12.27
CA MET A 1 11.41 10.03 -11.39
C MET A 1 10.66 9.43 -10.22
N THR A 2 10.87 8.15 -9.93
CA THR A 2 10.03 7.33 -9.03
C THR A 2 10.80 6.11 -8.53
N LEU A 3 10.46 5.62 -7.33
CA LEU A 3 10.77 4.26 -6.90
C LEU A 3 9.50 3.53 -6.43
N CYS A 4 9.19 2.44 -7.10
CA CYS A 4 8.14 1.49 -6.76
C CYS A 4 8.73 0.17 -6.29
N VAL A 5 8.00 -0.54 -5.44
CA VAL A 5 8.36 -1.87 -5.00
C VAL A 5 7.12 -2.75 -4.84
N ALA A 6 7.24 -4.01 -5.23
CA ALA A 6 6.26 -5.05 -4.95
C ALA A 6 6.96 -6.28 -4.35
N TRP A 7 6.34 -6.95 -3.39
CA TRP A 7 6.91 -8.15 -2.78
C TRP A 7 5.86 -9.06 -2.16
N ILE A 8 6.21 -10.35 -2.01
CA ILE A 8 5.39 -11.32 -1.28
C ILE A 8 5.86 -11.31 0.17
N ARG A 9 5.01 -10.79 1.04
CA ARG A 9 5.21 -10.80 2.49
C ARG A 9 4.69 -12.11 3.07
N GLN A 10 5.44 -12.67 4.00
CA GLN A 10 5.11 -13.91 4.71
C GLN A 10 5.18 -13.66 6.22
N LYS A 11 4.03 -13.55 6.88
CA LYS A 11 3.94 -13.32 8.33
C LYS A 11 2.88 -14.22 8.95
N ASN A 12 3.20 -14.83 10.11
CA ASN A 12 2.27 -15.72 10.83
C ASN A 12 1.68 -16.84 9.96
N ASN A 13 2.48 -17.40 9.05
CA ASN A 13 2.07 -18.42 8.05
C ASN A 13 1.00 -17.97 7.05
N VAL A 14 0.72 -16.67 6.97
CA VAL A 14 -0.09 -16.05 5.92
C VAL A 14 0.84 -15.35 4.94
N GLU A 15 0.43 -15.34 3.68
CA GLU A 15 1.10 -14.58 2.63
C GLU A 15 0.18 -13.49 2.10
N GLU A 16 0.77 -12.36 1.78
CA GLU A 16 0.10 -11.22 1.16
C GLU A 16 1.06 -10.56 0.16
N LEU A 17 0.50 -10.05 -0.93
CA LEU A 17 1.26 -9.27 -1.92
C LEU A 17 1.17 -7.80 -1.54
N VAL A 18 2.32 -7.15 -1.37
CA VAL A 18 2.39 -5.75 -0.97
C VAL A 18 2.97 -4.91 -2.10
N PHE A 19 2.37 -3.74 -2.33
CA PHE A 19 2.86 -2.71 -3.23
C PHE A 19 3.16 -1.44 -2.44
N ALA A 20 4.28 -0.78 -2.74
CA ALA A 20 4.58 0.54 -2.20
C ALA A 20 5.31 1.44 -3.22
N THR A 21 5.16 2.75 -3.07
CA THR A 21 5.83 3.76 -3.91
C THR A 21 5.94 5.10 -3.18
N ASP A 22 6.92 5.91 -3.58
CA ASP A 22 6.99 7.32 -3.19
C ASP A 22 5.82 8.14 -3.81
N SER A 23 5.70 9.42 -3.47
CA SER A 23 4.62 10.30 -3.99
C SER A 23 5.13 11.55 -4.71
N SER A 24 6.39 11.61 -5.09
CA SER A 24 6.96 12.78 -5.76
C SER A 24 6.81 12.74 -7.28
N LEU A 25 6.11 13.70 -7.86
CA LEU A 25 6.12 13.93 -9.31
C LEU A 25 7.05 15.08 -9.64
N THR A 26 7.85 14.90 -10.69
CA THR A 26 8.84 15.88 -11.14
C THR A 26 8.74 16.07 -12.65
N GLY A 27 8.77 17.31 -13.14
CA GLY A 27 8.68 17.60 -14.57
C GLY A 27 8.56 19.10 -14.87
N GLY A 28 9.59 19.88 -14.52
CA GLY A 28 9.55 21.35 -14.51
C GLY A 28 9.08 21.94 -13.18
N GLU A 29 8.26 21.20 -12.45
CA GLU A 29 7.88 21.45 -11.06
C GLU A 29 8.08 20.18 -10.21
N LYS A 30 7.94 20.30 -8.88
CA LYS A 30 8.00 19.17 -7.94
C LYS A 30 6.74 19.13 -7.09
N TRP A 31 6.05 17.99 -7.09
CA TRP A 31 4.82 17.78 -6.34
C TRP A 31 4.90 16.50 -5.51
N ASN A 32 4.98 16.64 -4.18
CA ASN A 32 5.15 15.51 -3.25
C ASN A 32 3.84 14.82 -2.84
N GLN A 33 2.77 14.91 -3.64
CA GLN A 33 1.47 14.31 -3.35
C GLN A 33 0.84 13.63 -4.58
N GLY A 34 1.66 13.22 -5.56
CA GLY A 34 1.17 12.55 -6.74
C GLY A 34 0.88 11.08 -6.51
N ILE A 35 -0.25 10.60 -7.03
CA ILE A 35 -0.68 9.21 -6.93
C ILE A 35 0.15 8.36 -7.91
N LYS A 36 0.77 7.30 -7.40
CA LYS A 36 1.57 6.37 -8.22
C LYS A 36 1.16 4.91 -8.08
N LEU A 37 0.37 4.59 -7.05
CA LEU A 37 -0.22 3.28 -6.82
C LEU A 37 -1.74 3.37 -7.00
N PHE A 38 -2.28 2.54 -7.87
CA PHE A 38 -3.67 2.62 -8.30
C PHE A 38 -4.43 1.36 -7.94
N GLU A 39 -5.60 1.59 -7.35
CA GLU A 39 -6.65 0.58 -7.26
C GLU A 39 -7.29 0.43 -8.64
N LEU A 40 -7.52 -0.81 -9.05
CA LEU A 40 -8.25 -1.11 -10.27
C LEU A 40 -9.73 -1.35 -9.93
N PRO A 41 -10.65 -1.26 -10.90
CA PRO A 41 -12.07 -1.60 -10.72
C PRO A 41 -12.32 -3.12 -10.56
N ARG A 42 -11.44 -3.78 -9.82
CA ARG A 42 -11.41 -5.16 -9.36
C ARG A 42 -10.41 -5.22 -8.18
N THR A 43 -10.66 -6.07 -7.20
CA THR A 43 -9.98 -6.00 -5.90
C THR A 43 -8.82 -6.97 -5.75
N ASP A 44 -8.52 -7.79 -6.75
CA ASP A 44 -7.52 -8.85 -6.66
C ASP A 44 -6.19 -8.51 -7.36
N CYS A 45 -6.04 -7.27 -7.86
CA CYS A 45 -4.82 -6.79 -8.50
C CYS A 45 -4.61 -5.29 -8.33
N LEU A 46 -3.34 -4.88 -8.41
CA LEU A 46 -2.89 -3.50 -8.28
C LEU A 46 -1.90 -3.16 -9.39
N ILE A 47 -1.75 -1.87 -9.67
CA ILE A 47 -0.74 -1.34 -10.58
C ILE A 47 -0.06 -0.11 -9.99
N CYS A 48 1.26 -0.03 -10.13
CA CYS A 48 2.01 1.21 -9.94
C CYS A 48 2.97 1.46 -11.10
N PHE A 49 3.50 2.68 -11.21
CA PHE A 49 4.33 3.06 -12.36
C PHE A 49 5.57 3.85 -11.96
N ALA A 50 6.60 3.74 -12.79
CA ALA A 50 7.75 4.63 -12.82
C ALA A 50 7.94 5.21 -14.23
N GLY A 51 8.36 6.47 -14.31
CA GLY A 51 8.53 7.18 -15.58
C GLY A 51 7.75 8.49 -15.64
N GLU A 52 7.40 8.89 -16.86
CA GLU A 52 6.67 10.10 -17.18
C GLU A 52 5.19 9.99 -16.82
N THR A 53 4.72 10.89 -15.96
CA THR A 53 3.31 11.00 -15.56
C THR A 53 2.38 11.17 -16.76
N GLY A 54 2.78 12.01 -17.72
CA GLY A 54 2.02 12.26 -18.95
C GLY A 54 1.84 11.01 -19.83
N ARG A 55 2.70 10.00 -19.66
CA ARG A 55 2.55 8.69 -20.29
C ARG A 55 1.75 7.73 -19.44
N ALA A 56 2.09 7.61 -18.17
CA ALA A 56 1.53 6.60 -17.28
C ALA A 56 0.04 6.81 -17.01
N TYR A 57 -0.38 8.04 -16.73
CA TYR A 57 -1.77 8.32 -16.33
C TYR A 57 -2.77 8.02 -17.43
N PRO A 58 -2.60 8.48 -18.70
CA PRO A 58 -3.53 8.11 -19.77
C PRO A 58 -3.65 6.60 -19.96
N LEU A 59 -2.55 5.85 -19.87
CA LEU A 59 -2.56 4.40 -19.98
C LEU A 59 -3.37 3.75 -18.84
N ILE A 60 -3.10 4.12 -17.58
CA ILE A 60 -3.82 3.60 -16.41
C ILE A 60 -5.30 4.00 -16.43
N LEU A 61 -5.64 5.23 -16.83
CA LEU A 61 -7.04 5.67 -16.91
C LEU A 61 -7.82 4.90 -17.97
N ASN A 62 -7.20 4.58 -19.11
CA ASN A 62 -7.80 3.70 -20.11
C ASN A 62 -7.96 2.27 -19.60
N LEU A 63 -7.02 1.76 -18.80
CA LEU A 63 -7.16 0.46 -18.13
C LEU A 63 -8.36 0.44 -17.19
N ILE A 64 -8.45 1.42 -16.28
CA ILE A 64 -9.57 1.59 -15.36
C ILE A 64 -10.90 1.66 -16.12
N SER A 65 -10.95 2.44 -17.20
CA SER A 65 -12.15 2.54 -18.05
C SER A 65 -12.49 1.20 -18.70
N SER A 66 -11.51 0.51 -19.27
CA SER A 66 -11.70 -0.78 -19.94
C SER A 66 -12.20 -1.87 -19.00
N ILE A 67 -11.65 -1.92 -17.77
CA ILE A 67 -12.16 -2.80 -16.73
C ILE A 67 -13.60 -2.40 -16.38
N LYS A 68 -13.90 -1.11 -16.16
CA LYS A 68 -15.28 -0.65 -15.85
C LYS A 68 -16.32 -1.03 -16.90
N LEU A 69 -15.94 -1.07 -18.17
CA LEU A 69 -16.85 -1.33 -19.29
C LEU A 69 -16.93 -2.82 -19.67
N SER A 70 -15.98 -3.65 -19.24
CA SER A 70 -15.92 -5.06 -19.58
C SER A 70 -16.37 -5.94 -18.41
N ARG A 71 -17.54 -6.57 -18.56
CA ARG A 71 -18.03 -7.58 -17.61
C ARG A 71 -17.05 -8.74 -17.39
N ARG A 72 -16.27 -9.10 -18.42
CA ARG A 72 -15.22 -10.12 -18.30
C ARG A 72 -14.11 -9.62 -17.37
N LEU A 73 -13.55 -8.45 -17.63
CA LEU A 73 -12.42 -7.93 -16.84
C LEU A 73 -12.77 -7.62 -15.39
N GLN A 74 -14.03 -7.27 -15.09
CA GLN A 74 -14.52 -7.09 -13.71
C GLN A 74 -14.72 -8.41 -12.97
N SER A 75 -14.94 -9.50 -13.69
CA SER A 75 -15.31 -10.75 -13.06
C SER A 75 -14.13 -11.34 -12.30
N SER A 76 -14.36 -11.73 -11.06
CA SER A 76 -13.42 -12.56 -10.28
C SER A 76 -13.18 -13.95 -10.88
N ARG A 77 -13.94 -14.34 -11.92
CA ARG A 77 -13.68 -15.55 -12.71
C ARG A 77 -12.58 -15.35 -13.77
N THR A 78 -12.21 -14.12 -14.07
CA THR A 78 -11.13 -13.82 -15.01
C THR A 78 -9.84 -13.73 -14.21
N ASP A 79 -8.93 -14.67 -14.43
CA ASP A 79 -7.65 -14.69 -13.74
C ASP A 79 -6.84 -13.41 -14.01
N VAL A 80 -5.99 -13.03 -13.06
CA VAL A 80 -5.13 -11.85 -13.16
C VAL A 80 -4.22 -11.89 -14.39
N GLU A 81 -3.80 -13.08 -14.85
CA GLU A 81 -2.98 -13.21 -16.06
C GLU A 81 -3.75 -12.85 -17.33
N GLU A 82 -5.04 -13.19 -17.42
CA GLU A 82 -5.88 -12.74 -18.54
C GLU A 82 -5.97 -11.21 -18.57
N VAL A 83 -6.11 -10.58 -17.40
CA VAL A 83 -6.12 -9.11 -17.29
C VAL A 83 -4.79 -8.49 -17.69
N LEU A 84 -3.67 -9.11 -17.33
CA LEU A 84 -2.34 -8.67 -17.77
C LEU A 84 -2.23 -8.69 -19.29
N ILE A 85 -2.70 -9.75 -19.95
CA ILE A 85 -2.67 -9.88 -21.42
C ILE A 85 -3.49 -8.76 -22.06
N ASP A 86 -4.71 -8.53 -21.56
CA ASP A 86 -5.57 -7.45 -22.06
C ASP A 86 -4.96 -6.05 -21.83
N LEU A 87 -4.36 -5.83 -20.66
CA LEU A 87 -3.63 -4.61 -20.32
C LEU A 87 -2.49 -4.38 -21.31
N SER A 88 -1.64 -5.37 -21.55
CA SER A 88 -0.48 -5.26 -22.43
C SER A 88 -0.91 -4.95 -23.87
N SER A 89 -1.95 -5.64 -24.36
CA SER A 89 -2.53 -5.39 -25.68
C SER A 89 -3.11 -3.98 -25.80
N MET A 90 -3.85 -3.54 -24.78
CA MET A 90 -4.44 -2.20 -24.75
C MET A 90 -3.37 -1.11 -24.70
N PHE A 91 -2.37 -1.24 -23.83
CA PHE A 91 -1.27 -0.26 -23.77
C PHE A 91 -0.54 -0.17 -25.11
N THR A 92 -0.25 -1.31 -25.74
CA THR A 92 0.35 -1.38 -27.09
C THR A 92 -0.50 -0.62 -28.11
N SER A 93 -1.81 -0.91 -28.16
CA SER A 93 -2.71 -0.24 -29.09
C SER A 93 -2.82 1.27 -28.85
N LEU A 94 -2.72 1.73 -27.60
CA LEU A 94 -2.78 3.16 -27.28
C LEU A 94 -1.48 3.87 -27.66
N VAL A 95 -0.31 3.26 -27.42
CA VAL A 95 0.95 3.92 -27.77
C VAL A 95 1.26 3.86 -29.27
N SER A 96 0.68 2.90 -30.00
CA SER A 96 0.82 2.86 -31.45
C SER A 96 0.15 4.04 -32.15
N THR A 97 -0.87 4.66 -31.54
CA THR A 97 -1.55 5.85 -32.12
C THR A 97 -0.81 7.16 -31.91
N ILE A 98 0.32 7.13 -31.20
CA ILE A 98 1.07 8.35 -30.88
C ILE A 98 1.87 8.79 -32.08
N ILE A 99 1.73 10.07 -32.40
CA ILE A 99 2.44 10.74 -33.47
C ILE A 99 3.61 11.53 -32.89
N ASN A 100 4.71 11.60 -33.64
CA ASN A 100 5.83 12.46 -33.27
C ASN A 100 5.62 13.86 -33.86
N GLU A 101 5.24 14.82 -33.02
CA GLU A 101 5.06 16.21 -33.44
C GLU A 101 6.37 17.01 -33.45
N ILE A 102 7.43 16.52 -32.80
CA ILE A 102 8.73 17.19 -32.71
C ILE A 102 9.72 16.47 -33.61
N SER A 103 10.09 17.14 -34.71
CA SER A 103 11.07 16.63 -35.66
C SER A 103 12.38 16.23 -34.97
N GLY A 104 12.77 14.96 -35.08
CA GLY A 104 14.04 14.43 -34.60
C GLY A 104 13.98 13.61 -33.31
N LEU A 105 12.84 13.52 -32.61
CA LEU A 105 12.69 12.60 -31.47
C LEU A 105 12.51 11.14 -31.92
N ASP A 106 13.09 10.18 -31.21
CA ASP A 106 12.79 8.75 -31.44
C ASP A 106 11.38 8.46 -30.91
N ILE A 107 10.49 7.99 -31.79
CA ILE A 107 9.13 7.60 -31.42
C ILE A 107 9.12 6.50 -30.36
N HIS A 108 10.12 5.62 -30.33
CA HIS A 108 10.22 4.55 -29.34
C HIS A 108 10.55 5.09 -27.95
N GLU A 109 11.36 6.16 -27.84
CA GLU A 109 11.61 6.82 -26.55
C GLU A 109 10.32 7.44 -26.01
N LEU A 110 9.56 8.13 -26.87
CA LEU A 110 8.25 8.66 -26.51
C LEU A 110 7.30 7.55 -26.05
N ARG A 111 7.27 6.40 -26.76
CA ARG A 111 6.43 5.26 -26.43
C ARG A 111 6.83 4.56 -25.13
N ALA A 112 8.13 4.55 -24.81
CA ALA A 112 8.72 3.93 -23.64
C ALA A 112 8.72 4.79 -22.37
N GLY A 113 8.10 5.96 -22.39
CA GLY A 113 8.13 6.94 -21.28
C GLY A 113 7.58 6.44 -19.94
N ALA A 114 6.96 5.26 -19.85
CA ALA A 114 6.53 4.67 -18.58
C ALA A 114 6.75 3.15 -18.51
N LYS A 115 7.03 2.68 -17.30
CA LYS A 115 7.11 1.27 -16.91
C LYS A 115 6.16 1.04 -15.75
N PHE A 116 5.69 -0.19 -15.58
CA PHE A 116 4.70 -0.54 -14.55
C PHE A 116 5.10 -1.79 -13.79
N LEU A 117 4.75 -1.83 -12.50
CA LEU A 117 4.57 -3.09 -11.79
C LEU A 117 3.08 -3.37 -11.72
N PHE A 118 2.70 -4.56 -12.16
CA PHE A 118 1.35 -5.09 -12.05
C PHE A 118 1.43 -6.39 -11.25
N GLY A 119 0.44 -6.65 -10.41
CA GLY A 119 0.43 -7.89 -9.65
C GLY A 119 -0.91 -8.15 -9.01
N GLY A 120 -1.16 -9.41 -8.69
CA GLY A 120 -2.43 -9.87 -8.15
C GLY A 120 -2.41 -11.29 -7.64
N TRP A 121 -3.57 -11.72 -7.17
CA TRP A 121 -3.81 -13.11 -6.79
C TRP A 121 -4.30 -13.92 -8.00
N SER A 122 -3.55 -14.94 -8.40
CA SER A 122 -4.01 -15.93 -9.37
C SER A 122 -4.75 -17.04 -8.63
N TRP A 123 -6.05 -17.14 -8.86
CA TRP A 123 -6.86 -18.22 -8.30
C TRP A 123 -6.63 -19.54 -9.05
N VAL A 124 -6.23 -19.48 -10.33
CA VAL A 124 -5.88 -20.67 -11.13
C VAL A 124 -4.64 -21.35 -10.57
N GLU A 125 -3.59 -20.56 -10.30
CA GLU A 125 -2.32 -21.09 -9.77
C GLU A 125 -2.22 -21.08 -8.25
N SER A 126 -3.23 -20.49 -7.57
CA SER A 126 -3.26 -20.34 -6.11
C SER A 126 -2.00 -19.67 -5.54
N ARG A 127 -1.49 -18.65 -6.25
CA ARG A 127 -0.31 -17.87 -5.83
C ARG A 127 -0.41 -16.40 -6.21
N PHE A 128 0.35 -15.56 -5.52
CA PHE A 128 0.56 -14.19 -5.95
C PHE A 128 1.53 -14.14 -7.13
N ARG A 129 1.23 -13.26 -8.09
CA ARG A 129 2.07 -13.04 -9.27
C ARG A 129 2.39 -11.56 -9.43
N ILE A 130 3.62 -11.27 -9.84
CA ILE A 130 4.13 -9.91 -10.05
C ILE A 130 4.74 -9.86 -11.44
N TRP A 131 4.43 -8.82 -12.20
CA TRP A 131 4.98 -8.57 -13.53
C TRP A 131 5.53 -7.16 -13.65
N GLN A 132 6.70 -7.07 -14.25
CA GLN A 132 7.20 -5.81 -14.79
C GLN A 132 6.70 -5.66 -16.22
N ILE A 133 6.05 -4.53 -16.52
CA ILE A 133 5.50 -4.20 -17.82
C ILE A 133 6.27 -3.00 -18.39
N TYR A 134 6.75 -3.11 -19.62
CA TYR A 134 7.55 -2.07 -20.28
C TYR A 134 7.39 -2.10 -21.81
N TYR A 135 7.67 -0.97 -22.46
CA TYR A 135 7.68 -0.90 -23.92
C TYR A 135 8.97 -1.51 -24.48
N SER A 136 8.85 -2.43 -25.43
CA SER A 136 9.95 -2.99 -26.19
C SER A 136 10.01 -2.38 -27.59
N LYS A 137 11.19 -1.90 -28.00
CA LYS A 137 11.43 -1.42 -29.36
C LYS A 137 11.30 -2.54 -30.38
N ASP A 138 11.81 -3.74 -30.06
CA ASP A 138 11.80 -4.89 -30.97
C ASP A 138 10.38 -5.42 -31.23
N ALA A 139 9.53 -5.41 -30.20
CA ALA A 139 8.13 -5.81 -30.32
C ALA A 139 7.20 -4.66 -30.75
N GLU A 140 7.73 -3.43 -30.83
CA GLU A 140 7.00 -2.18 -30.99
C GLU A 140 5.79 -2.00 -30.06
N GLY A 141 5.82 -2.60 -28.87
CA GLY A 141 4.68 -2.67 -27.98
C GLY A 141 5.05 -2.92 -26.53
N PHE A 142 4.04 -2.91 -25.66
CA PHE A 142 4.22 -3.30 -24.27
C PHE A 142 4.34 -4.82 -24.17
N VAL A 143 5.38 -5.25 -23.45
CA VAL A 143 5.66 -6.63 -23.08
C VAL A 143 5.80 -6.71 -21.57
N PHE A 144 5.81 -7.93 -21.03
CA PHE A 144 5.92 -8.15 -19.60
C PHE A 144 6.86 -9.31 -19.27
N ILE A 145 7.47 -9.21 -18.09
CA ILE A 145 8.30 -10.26 -17.49
C ILE A 145 7.71 -10.59 -16.12
N GLU A 146 7.49 -11.87 -15.86
CA GLU A 146 7.07 -12.33 -14.54
C GLU A 146 8.26 -12.32 -13.57
N CYS A 147 8.08 -11.66 -12.41
CA CYS A 147 9.09 -11.52 -11.37
C CYS A 147 8.94 -12.57 -10.24
N THR A 148 7.89 -13.41 -10.33
CA THR A 148 7.53 -14.46 -9.38
C THR A 148 7.88 -15.88 -9.84
N ASP A 149 8.42 -16.05 -11.06
CA ASP A 149 8.69 -17.36 -11.68
C ASP A 149 10.09 -17.94 -11.32
N GLU A 150 10.62 -17.59 -10.15
CA GLU A 150 11.92 -18.08 -9.67
C GLU A 150 11.72 -19.16 -8.58
N PRO A 151 11.72 -20.46 -8.92
CA PRO A 151 11.33 -21.54 -8.00
C PRO A 151 12.23 -21.70 -6.78
N ASN A 152 13.47 -21.21 -6.85
CA ASN A 152 14.46 -21.33 -5.76
C ASN A 152 14.55 -20.07 -4.88
N LYS A 153 13.70 -19.07 -5.12
CA LYS A 153 13.78 -17.77 -4.45
C LYS A 153 12.80 -17.70 -3.29
N ASN A 154 13.31 -17.87 -2.07
CA ASN A 154 12.51 -17.77 -0.84
C ASN A 154 12.00 -16.34 -0.54
N ARG A 155 12.63 -15.32 -1.15
CA ARG A 155 12.34 -13.89 -0.94
C ARG A 155 12.00 -13.22 -2.27
N ILE A 156 10.71 -13.06 -2.55
CA ILE A 156 10.23 -12.53 -3.82
C ILE A 156 9.93 -11.03 -3.68
N TYR A 157 10.70 -10.21 -4.41
CA TYR A 157 10.52 -8.77 -4.48
C TYR A 157 10.99 -8.21 -5.81
N THR A 158 10.50 -7.03 -6.15
CA THR A 158 10.89 -6.31 -7.36
C THR A 158 10.83 -4.81 -7.10
N PHE A 159 11.97 -4.14 -7.30
CA PHE A 159 12.04 -2.68 -7.36
C PHE A 159 11.92 -2.26 -8.83
N LEU A 160 11.13 -1.21 -9.07
CA LEU A 160 11.01 -0.56 -10.37
C LEU A 160 11.27 0.93 -10.18
N SER A 161 12.13 1.51 -11.01
CA SER A 161 12.46 2.93 -10.90
C SER A 161 12.67 3.61 -12.26
N ASP A 162 12.60 4.92 -12.19
CA ASP A 162 13.07 5.83 -13.22
C ASP A 162 13.80 6.99 -12.52
N PRO A 163 15.12 7.18 -12.71
CA PRO A 163 16.02 6.39 -13.56
C PRO A 163 16.22 4.94 -13.05
N THR A 164 16.65 4.03 -13.93
CA THR A 164 16.65 2.56 -13.67
C THR A 164 17.72 2.12 -12.66
N ASP A 165 18.82 2.85 -12.57
CA ASP A 165 19.91 2.61 -11.59
C ASP A 165 19.44 2.70 -10.13
N LEU A 166 18.38 3.46 -9.86
CA LEU A 166 17.84 3.61 -8.51
C LEU A 166 17.23 2.30 -7.97
N ALA A 167 16.66 1.45 -8.83
CA ALA A 167 16.17 0.13 -8.45
C ALA A 167 17.33 -0.79 -8.07
N ASP A 168 18.48 -0.68 -8.75
CA ASP A 168 19.69 -1.44 -8.39
C ASP A 168 20.25 -0.99 -7.05
N ILE A 169 20.25 0.32 -6.77
CA ILE A 169 20.62 0.88 -5.47
C ILE A 169 19.68 0.36 -4.38
N ALA A 170 18.35 0.42 -4.60
CA ALA A 170 17.37 -0.10 -3.65
C ALA A 170 17.56 -1.60 -3.40
N SER A 171 17.83 -2.39 -4.45
CA SER A 171 18.10 -3.82 -4.34
C SER A 171 19.39 -4.11 -3.55
N LYS A 172 20.44 -3.31 -3.73
CA LYS A 172 21.67 -3.40 -2.91
C LYS A 172 21.40 -3.05 -1.45
N ASN A 173 20.68 -1.96 -1.19
CA ASN A 173 20.31 -1.53 0.16
C ASN A 173 19.45 -2.59 0.87
N TYR A 174 18.53 -3.23 0.15
CA TYR A 174 17.74 -4.35 0.68
C TYR A 174 18.63 -5.54 1.08
N LYS A 175 19.54 -5.97 0.19
CA LYS A 175 20.44 -7.10 0.48
C LYS A 175 21.33 -6.80 1.69
N GLN A 176 21.85 -5.58 1.77
CA GLN A 176 22.65 -5.13 2.90
C GLN A 176 21.83 -5.12 4.20
N LEU A 177 20.60 -4.57 4.16
CA LEU A 177 19.69 -4.54 5.30
C LEU A 177 19.34 -5.95 5.81
N VAL A 178 19.10 -6.90 4.92
CA VAL A 178 18.83 -8.29 5.29
C VAL A 178 20.05 -8.93 5.93
N TYR A 179 21.23 -8.72 5.34
CA TYR A 179 22.49 -9.25 5.83
C TYR A 179 22.87 -8.70 7.21
N ASP A 180 22.80 -7.39 7.40
CA ASP A 180 23.17 -6.71 8.65
C ASP A 180 22.27 -7.07 9.83
N ASN A 181 21.03 -7.50 9.54
CA ASN A 181 20.07 -7.92 10.55
C ASN A 181 20.01 -9.44 10.73
N ASP A 182 20.88 -10.21 10.07
CA ASP A 182 20.92 -11.68 10.12
C ASP A 182 19.57 -12.34 9.75
N LYS A 183 18.89 -11.79 8.73
CA LYS A 183 17.54 -12.21 8.27
C LYS A 183 17.54 -13.00 6.95
N GLN A 184 18.69 -13.51 6.52
CA GLN A 184 18.86 -14.16 5.22
C GLN A 184 17.93 -15.38 5.08
N ASP A 185 17.80 -16.15 6.15
CA ASP A 185 16.98 -17.36 6.23
C ASP A 185 15.54 -17.09 6.71
N ASP A 186 15.26 -15.86 7.17
CA ASP A 186 13.93 -15.47 7.62
C ASP A 186 12.96 -15.31 6.46
N LYS A 187 11.68 -15.51 6.78
CA LYS A 187 10.56 -15.14 5.91
C LYS A 187 10.57 -13.64 5.63
N MET A 188 10.15 -13.27 4.42
CA MET A 188 10.15 -11.87 3.98
C MET A 188 9.03 -11.07 4.65
N ASP A 189 9.35 -9.95 5.32
CA ASP A 189 8.38 -9.08 5.99
C ASP A 189 8.36 -7.69 5.32
N MET A 190 8.50 -6.60 6.07
CA MET A 190 8.38 -5.23 5.59
C MET A 190 9.73 -4.62 5.17
N GLU A 191 10.81 -5.40 5.06
CA GLU A 191 12.15 -4.88 4.74
C GLU A 191 12.21 -4.05 3.43
N PRO A 192 11.48 -4.39 2.34
CA PRO A 192 11.47 -3.53 1.14
C PRO A 192 10.83 -2.17 1.37
N LEU A 193 9.79 -2.10 2.21
CA LEU A 193 9.19 -0.83 2.61
C LEU A 193 10.19 0.02 3.40
N GLN A 194 10.99 -0.61 4.27
CA GLN A 194 12.03 0.08 5.03
C GLN A 194 13.05 0.75 4.12
N VAL A 195 13.48 0.07 3.06
CA VAL A 195 14.39 0.62 2.05
C VAL A 195 13.76 1.82 1.33
N LEU A 196 12.50 1.70 0.89
CA LEU A 196 11.79 2.79 0.22
C LEU A 196 11.64 4.02 1.14
N ILE A 197 11.27 3.81 2.41
CA ILE A 197 11.15 4.88 3.41
C ILE A 197 12.50 5.55 3.66
N ALA A 198 13.57 4.78 3.83
CA ALA A 198 14.92 5.30 4.03
C ALA A 198 15.35 6.17 2.85
N MET A 199 15.15 5.68 1.63
CA MET A 199 15.49 6.42 0.41
C MET A 199 14.64 7.68 0.23
N SER A 200 13.36 7.65 0.62
CA SER A 200 12.48 8.82 0.53
C SER A 200 12.76 9.88 1.60
N ARG A 201 13.39 9.51 2.71
CA ARG A 201 13.82 10.43 3.77
C ARG A 201 15.22 11.00 3.50
N ASP A 202 16.00 10.34 2.66
CA ASP A 202 17.33 10.77 2.27
C ASP A 202 17.26 12.00 1.36
N LYS A 203 17.79 13.12 1.86
CA LYS A 203 17.76 14.40 1.15
C LYS A 203 18.69 14.41 -0.07
N ASP A 204 19.67 13.51 -0.11
CA ASP A 204 20.58 13.37 -1.23
C ASP A 204 19.91 12.64 -2.41
N ILE A 205 18.84 11.87 -2.14
CA ILE A 205 18.02 11.20 -3.16
C ILE A 205 16.84 12.10 -3.53
N ARG A 206 17.10 13.09 -4.39
CA ARG A 206 16.05 14.05 -4.82
C ARG A 206 14.86 13.39 -5.54
N THR A 207 15.10 12.23 -6.15
CA THR A 207 14.21 11.54 -7.09
C THR A 207 13.09 10.73 -6.44
N VAL A 208 13.20 10.47 -5.14
CA VAL A 208 12.25 9.70 -4.33
C VAL A 208 11.93 10.56 -3.11
N ASP A 209 10.68 11.02 -3.00
CA ASP A 209 10.26 11.94 -1.95
C ASP A 209 8.74 11.85 -1.72
N GLY A 210 8.25 12.56 -0.72
CA GLY A 210 6.85 12.57 -0.34
C GLY A 210 6.48 11.38 0.55
N ALA A 211 5.19 11.32 0.92
CA ALA A 211 4.71 10.26 1.78
C ALA A 211 4.49 8.96 1.00
N ILE A 212 4.87 7.83 1.60
CA ILE A 212 4.73 6.53 0.96
C ILE A 212 3.27 6.16 0.74
N GLN A 213 2.98 5.60 -0.43
CA GLN A 213 1.71 4.96 -0.77
C GLN A 213 1.91 3.47 -0.61
N ILE A 214 0.96 2.79 0.05
CA ILE A 214 1.06 1.35 0.32
C ILE A 214 -0.31 0.69 0.20
N ALA A 215 -0.33 -0.48 -0.43
CA ALA A 215 -1.50 -1.34 -0.50
C ALA A 215 -1.11 -2.81 -0.46
N LYS A 216 -2.06 -3.66 -0.10
CA LYS A 216 -1.90 -5.11 -0.03
C LYS A 216 -2.98 -5.81 -0.84
N ILE A 217 -2.68 -7.02 -1.28
CA ILE A 217 -3.63 -7.97 -1.87
C ILE A 217 -3.54 -9.27 -1.06
N TYR A 218 -4.70 -9.80 -0.70
CA TYR A 218 -4.85 -11.01 0.11
C TYR A 218 -5.28 -12.21 -0.74
N LYS A 219 -5.08 -13.43 -0.21
CA LYS A 219 -5.52 -14.68 -0.87
C LYS A 219 -7.04 -14.76 -1.10
N SER A 220 -7.82 -13.92 -0.41
CA SER A 220 -9.25 -13.73 -0.65
C SER A 220 -9.57 -13.02 -1.98
N GLY A 221 -8.56 -12.51 -2.71
CA GLY A 221 -8.78 -11.69 -3.91
C GLY A 221 -9.24 -10.27 -3.59
N THR A 222 -8.93 -9.78 -2.39
CA THR A 222 -9.26 -8.43 -1.95
C THR A 222 -8.00 -7.61 -1.75
N SER A 223 -8.11 -6.31 -2.06
CA SER A 223 -7.05 -5.33 -1.92
C SER A 223 -7.42 -4.33 -0.84
N GLU A 224 -6.41 -3.85 -0.13
CA GLU A 224 -6.58 -2.84 0.91
C GLU A 224 -5.50 -1.79 0.78
N PHE A 225 -5.91 -0.52 0.78
CA PHE A 225 -5.00 0.61 0.80
C PHE A 225 -4.81 1.10 2.23
N PHE A 226 -3.56 1.45 2.54
CA PHE A 226 -3.19 1.92 3.87
C PHE A 226 -2.72 3.37 3.79
N GLY A 227 -3.02 4.11 4.85
CA GLY A 227 -2.35 5.37 5.12
C GLY A 227 -1.00 5.16 5.78
N ILE A 228 -0.23 6.24 5.91
CA ILE A 228 1.02 6.26 6.68
C ILE A 228 1.13 7.60 7.39
N HIS A 229 1.62 7.61 8.63
CA HIS A 229 2.07 8.85 9.25
C HIS A 229 3.39 9.29 8.60
N TRP A 230 3.58 10.57 8.33
CA TRP A 230 4.77 11.03 7.61
C TRP A 230 5.26 12.41 8.07
N PRO A 231 6.58 12.63 8.19
CA PRO A 231 7.68 11.70 7.87
C PRO A 231 8.00 10.70 8.97
N SER A 232 7.44 10.83 10.17
CA SER A 232 7.62 9.93 11.32
C SER A 232 6.25 9.64 11.96
N ARG A 233 6.21 8.83 13.03
CA ARG A 233 4.98 8.58 13.80
C ARG A 233 4.25 9.85 14.25
N GLU A 234 5.00 10.89 14.64
CA GLU A 234 4.47 12.19 15.08
C GLU A 234 4.05 13.10 13.91
N GLY A 235 4.25 12.62 12.68
CA GLY A 235 3.86 13.30 11.46
C GLY A 235 2.35 13.33 11.23
N LYS A 236 1.94 13.99 10.15
CA LYS A 236 0.52 14.02 9.76
C LYS A 236 0.12 12.70 9.10
N PRO A 237 -1.15 12.28 9.20
CA PRO A 237 -1.66 11.17 8.40
C PRO A 237 -1.62 11.53 6.91
N HIS A 238 -1.07 10.62 6.12
CA HIS A 238 -1.07 10.70 4.66
C HIS A 238 -1.78 9.48 4.08
N PHE A 239 -2.49 9.69 2.97
CA PHE A 239 -3.12 8.63 2.20
C PHE A 239 -2.92 8.91 0.71
N GLN A 240 -2.41 7.91 -0.02
CA GLN A 240 -1.99 8.05 -1.42
C GLN A 240 -1.09 9.29 -1.66
N GLY A 241 -0.16 9.56 -0.74
CA GLY A 241 0.79 10.67 -0.82
C GLY A 241 0.27 12.03 -0.36
N ARG A 242 -1.06 12.20 -0.21
CA ARG A 242 -1.67 13.46 0.24
C ARG A 242 -1.75 13.53 1.76
N SER A 243 -1.46 14.70 2.34
CA SER A 243 -1.62 14.95 3.77
C SER A 243 -3.06 15.27 4.16
N PHE A 244 -3.47 14.82 5.35
CA PHE A 244 -4.79 15.06 5.91
C PHE A 244 -4.69 15.62 7.33
N ASN A 245 -5.75 16.32 7.76
CA ASN A 245 -5.96 16.56 9.17
C ASN A 245 -6.43 15.26 9.84
N PRO A 246 -6.06 14.97 11.10
CA PRO A 246 -6.46 13.74 11.80
C PRO A 246 -7.97 13.48 11.81
N HIS A 247 -8.78 14.53 11.84
CA HIS A 247 -10.24 14.44 11.88
C HIS A 247 -10.92 14.30 10.51
N THR A 248 -10.18 14.49 9.41
CA THR A 248 -10.71 14.44 8.04
C THR A 248 -9.95 13.42 7.18
N LYS A 249 -9.12 12.59 7.82
CA LYS A 249 -8.34 11.57 7.14
C LYS A 249 -9.28 10.43 6.68
N PRO A 250 -8.99 9.77 5.56
CA PRO A 250 -9.74 8.58 5.15
C PRO A 250 -9.82 7.53 6.26
N ASP A 251 -10.94 6.81 6.29
CA ASP A 251 -11.16 5.73 7.25
C ASP A 251 -10.47 4.45 6.76
N VAL A 252 -9.15 4.46 6.90
CA VAL A 252 -8.24 3.36 6.57
C VAL A 252 -7.28 3.15 7.73
N ARG A 253 -6.60 2.00 7.75
CA ARG A 253 -5.54 1.74 8.71
C ARG A 253 -4.26 2.49 8.29
N TYR A 254 -3.50 2.97 9.28
CA TYR A 254 -2.30 3.77 9.05
C TYR A 254 -1.06 3.04 9.55
N PHE A 255 0.03 3.07 8.79
CA PHE A 255 1.34 2.60 9.25
C PHE A 255 2.10 3.69 10.01
N ASP A 256 2.86 3.26 11.01
CA ASP A 256 3.98 4.02 11.55
C ASP A 256 5.21 3.78 10.65
N PRO A 257 5.78 4.82 10.04
CA PRO A 257 6.90 4.67 9.11
C PRO A 257 8.23 4.28 9.79
N ASP A 258 8.33 4.41 11.12
CA ASP A 258 9.54 4.11 11.89
C ASP A 258 9.56 2.64 12.34
N THR A 259 8.40 2.07 12.64
CA THR A 259 8.25 0.70 13.15
C THR A 259 7.64 -0.27 12.14
N LEU A 260 7.03 0.24 11.06
CA LEU A 260 6.33 -0.53 10.03
C LEU A 260 5.15 -1.37 10.58
N THR A 261 4.66 -1.00 11.77
CA THR A 261 3.45 -1.58 12.36
C THR A 261 2.24 -0.71 12.09
N LEU A 262 1.05 -1.32 12.08
CA LEU A 262 -0.19 -0.56 12.02
C LEU A 262 -0.39 0.22 13.31
N ILE A 263 -0.77 1.48 13.16
CA ILE A 263 -1.24 2.35 14.23
C ILE A 263 -2.70 1.97 14.46
N GLU A 264 -2.91 1.06 15.40
CA GLU A 264 -4.22 0.73 15.92
C GLU A 264 -4.57 1.68 17.08
N ASP A 265 -5.85 1.99 17.24
CA ASP A 265 -6.34 2.58 18.48
C ASP A 265 -6.01 1.60 19.60
N LYS A 266 -5.04 1.97 20.44
CA LYS A 266 -4.52 1.06 21.46
C LYS A 266 -5.59 0.83 22.51
N LEU A 267 -6.01 -0.42 22.63
CA LEU A 267 -6.72 -0.87 23.81
C LEU A 267 -5.82 -0.76 25.05
N PRO A 268 -6.35 -0.38 26.22
CA PRO A 268 -5.61 -0.46 27.46
C PRO A 268 -5.15 -1.90 27.69
N ASN A 269 -3.84 -2.11 27.85
CA ASN A 269 -3.31 -3.44 28.15
C ASN A 269 -3.71 -3.91 29.56
N ILE A 270 -3.93 -2.96 30.47
CA ILE A 270 -4.35 -3.20 31.85
C ILE A 270 -5.44 -2.18 32.18
N ILE A 271 -6.52 -2.64 32.79
CA ILE A 271 -7.57 -1.83 33.38
C ILE A 271 -7.58 -2.14 34.88
N GLU A 272 -7.11 -1.19 35.69
CA GLU A 272 -7.01 -1.37 37.16
C GLU A 272 -8.37 -1.64 37.83
N ASP A 273 -9.42 -0.97 37.35
CA ASP A 273 -10.77 -1.12 37.87
C ASP A 273 -11.77 -1.19 36.72
N ILE A 274 -12.05 -2.42 36.28
CA ILE A 274 -13.00 -2.69 35.20
C ILE A 274 -14.43 -2.35 35.60
N THR A 275 -14.75 -2.33 36.90
CA THR A 275 -16.11 -2.11 37.40
C THR A 275 -16.60 -0.68 37.17
N LYS A 276 -15.69 0.26 36.86
CA LYS A 276 -16.04 1.60 36.38
C LYS A 276 -16.98 1.56 35.17
N PHE A 277 -16.82 0.54 34.32
CA PHE A 277 -17.63 0.34 33.12
C PHE A 277 -18.95 -0.42 33.39
N SER A 278 -19.30 -0.70 34.65
CA SER A 278 -20.49 -1.49 35.02
C SER A 278 -21.83 -0.92 34.55
N GLN A 279 -21.87 0.38 34.25
CA GLN A 279 -23.07 1.06 33.75
C GLN A 279 -23.23 0.94 32.22
N LEU A 280 -22.21 0.46 31.51
CA LEU A 280 -22.29 0.27 30.06
C LEU A 280 -23.05 -1.02 29.73
N GLU A 281 -23.86 -0.98 28.68
CA GLU A 281 -24.57 -2.16 28.18
C GLU A 281 -23.61 -3.31 27.81
N ASP A 282 -22.43 -2.95 27.29
CA ASP A 282 -21.39 -3.89 26.89
C ASP A 282 -20.49 -4.40 28.04
N PHE A 283 -20.79 -4.09 29.31
CA PHE A 283 -19.91 -4.44 30.44
C PHE A 283 -19.52 -5.93 30.49
N ASN A 284 -20.49 -6.83 30.27
CA ASN A 284 -20.23 -8.28 30.23
C ASN A 284 -19.24 -8.66 29.11
N PHE A 285 -19.33 -7.98 27.96
CA PHE A 285 -18.40 -8.19 26.86
C PHE A 285 -17.00 -7.67 27.20
N ILE A 286 -16.87 -6.50 27.84
CA ILE A 286 -15.58 -5.98 28.32
C ILE A 286 -14.94 -6.99 29.28
N CYS A 287 -15.68 -7.50 30.28
CA CYS A 287 -15.20 -8.53 31.20
C CYS A 287 -14.82 -9.84 30.49
N SER A 288 -15.45 -10.15 29.36
CA SER A 288 -15.07 -11.33 28.57
C SER A 288 -13.75 -11.14 27.81
N CYS A 289 -13.30 -9.90 27.61
CA CYS A 289 -12.07 -9.58 26.87
C CYS A 289 -10.85 -9.34 27.76
N TYR A 290 -11.08 -9.05 29.04
CA TYR A 290 -10.04 -8.83 30.04
C TYR A 290 -9.95 -10.00 31.03
N GLY A 291 -8.73 -10.30 31.51
CA GLY A 291 -8.47 -11.27 32.56
C GLY A 291 -8.98 -10.80 33.92
N VAL A 292 -8.99 -11.72 34.89
CA VAL A 292 -9.39 -11.42 36.29
C VAL A 292 -8.45 -10.39 36.92
N ASP A 293 -7.20 -10.32 36.45
CA ASP A 293 -6.18 -9.35 36.81
C ASP A 293 -6.30 -8.00 36.07
N GLY A 294 -7.33 -7.84 35.23
CA GLY A 294 -7.53 -6.64 34.43
C GLY A 294 -6.63 -6.55 33.19
N SER A 295 -5.90 -7.62 32.84
CA SER A 295 -5.06 -7.67 31.63
C SER A 295 -5.88 -7.92 30.36
N LEU A 296 -5.52 -7.30 29.22
CA LEU A 296 -6.16 -7.62 27.94
C LEU A 296 -5.72 -9.01 27.47
N LYS A 297 -6.67 -9.85 27.05
CA LYS A 297 -6.36 -11.20 26.53
C LYS A 297 -5.48 -11.11 25.27
N GLU A 298 -4.41 -11.89 25.23
CA GLU A 298 -3.41 -11.85 24.15
C GLU A 298 -3.99 -12.23 22.77
N ASN A 299 -4.87 -13.24 22.72
CA ASN A 299 -5.46 -13.78 21.49
C ASN A 299 -6.88 -13.28 21.23
N LEU A 300 -7.15 -12.00 21.46
CA LEU A 300 -8.45 -11.42 21.17
C LEU A 300 -8.66 -11.30 19.65
N PRO A 301 -9.78 -11.80 19.08
CA PRO A 301 -10.11 -11.60 17.67
C PRO A 301 -10.19 -10.12 17.27
N ASP A 302 -9.82 -9.79 16.03
CA ASP A 302 -9.81 -8.40 15.54
C ASP A 302 -11.17 -7.71 15.67
N ASN A 303 -12.27 -8.43 15.37
CA ASN A 303 -13.63 -7.91 15.52
C ASN A 303 -13.96 -7.55 16.98
N ASP A 304 -13.47 -8.34 17.93
CA ASP A 304 -13.66 -8.05 19.36
C ASP A 304 -12.82 -6.84 19.79
N ARG A 305 -11.62 -6.68 19.22
CA ARG A 305 -10.78 -5.49 19.44
C ARG A 305 -11.43 -4.23 18.91
N GLU A 306 -11.96 -4.27 17.69
CA GLU A 306 -12.70 -3.16 17.07
C GLU A 306 -13.92 -2.77 17.90
N ARG A 307 -14.68 -3.76 18.37
CA ARG A 307 -15.81 -3.52 19.27
C ARG A 307 -15.38 -2.88 20.59
N LEU A 308 -14.28 -3.32 21.21
CA LEU A 308 -13.76 -2.70 22.43
C LEU A 308 -13.33 -1.25 22.21
N ILE A 309 -12.66 -0.95 21.08
CA ILE A 309 -12.28 0.41 20.72
C ILE A 309 -13.53 1.29 20.63
N TYR A 310 -14.57 0.81 19.97
CA TYR A 310 -15.84 1.52 19.88
C TYR A 310 -16.47 1.77 21.27
N ILE A 311 -16.58 0.73 22.09
CA ILE A 311 -17.13 0.82 23.45
C ILE A 311 -16.37 1.86 24.28
N PHE A 312 -15.03 1.84 24.25
CA PHE A 312 -14.24 2.78 25.03
C PHE A 312 -14.32 4.22 24.52
N ARG A 313 -14.51 4.43 23.21
CA ARG A 313 -14.76 5.78 22.66
C ARG A 313 -16.11 6.33 23.09
N GLU A 314 -17.17 5.51 23.04
CA GLU A 314 -18.50 5.87 23.53
C GLU A 314 -18.46 6.16 25.03
N ALA A 315 -17.83 5.28 25.82
CA ALA A 315 -17.67 5.46 27.27
C ALA A 315 -16.92 6.76 27.60
N ALA A 316 -15.80 7.03 26.94
CA ALA A 316 -15.03 8.25 27.14
C ALA A 316 -15.86 9.51 26.83
N TYR A 317 -16.67 9.46 25.77
CA TYR A 317 -17.57 10.56 25.43
C TYR A 317 -18.68 10.73 26.48
N GLN A 318 -19.31 9.65 26.93
CA GLN A 318 -20.34 9.69 27.96
C GLN A 318 -19.80 10.27 29.27
N TYR A 319 -18.65 9.79 29.75
CA TYR A 319 -18.00 10.32 30.95
C TYR A 319 -17.66 11.80 30.82
N PHE A 320 -17.17 12.23 29.65
CA PHE A 320 -16.90 13.64 29.38
C PHE A 320 -18.18 14.50 29.47
N ILE A 321 -19.30 14.03 28.90
CA ILE A 321 -20.59 14.74 28.97
C ILE A 321 -21.11 14.81 30.41
N GLU A 322 -21.00 13.72 31.18
CA GLU A 322 -21.39 13.68 32.59
C GLU A 322 -20.53 14.62 33.46
N GLU A 323 -19.22 14.66 33.19
CA GLU A 323 -18.30 15.58 33.87
C GLU A 323 -18.67 17.05 33.59
N ILE A 324 -19.05 17.39 32.36
CA ILE A 324 -19.54 18.73 32.03
C ILE A 324 -20.86 19.05 32.75
N LYS A 325 -21.81 18.11 32.76
CA LYS A 325 -23.13 18.30 33.40
C LYS A 325 -23.00 18.46 34.92
N SER A 326 -22.16 17.65 35.56
CA SER A 326 -21.90 17.75 37.00
C SER A 326 -21.23 19.08 37.38
N LYS A 327 -20.24 19.53 36.61
CA LYS A 327 -19.60 20.85 36.81
C LYS A 327 -20.53 22.04 36.55
N GLY A 328 -21.44 21.92 35.59
CA GLY A 328 -22.47 22.93 35.31
C GLY A 328 -23.53 23.05 36.43
N SER A 329 -23.77 21.96 37.16
CA SER A 329 -24.76 21.89 38.24
C SER A 329 -24.23 22.42 39.58
N SER A 330 -22.90 22.52 39.75
CA SER A 330 -22.23 23.12 40.92
C SER A 330 -22.04 24.64 40.84
N ALA A 331 -22.49 25.28 39.77
CA ALA A 331 -22.35 26.73 39.53
C ALA A 331 -23.69 27.51 39.56
N GLN A 332 -24.77 26.89 40.05
CA GLN A 332 -26.07 27.54 40.29
C GLN A 332 -26.35 27.74 41.77
#